data_AF-A0A7V4BMC6-F1
#
_entry.id   AF-A0A7V4BMC6-F1
#
_cell.length_a   1.000
_cell.length_b   1.000
_cell.length_c   1.000
_cell.angle_alpha   90.00
_cell.angle_beta   90.00
_cell.angle_gamma   90.00
#
_symmetry.space_group_name_H-M   'P 1'
#
loop_
_entity.id
_entity.type
_entity.pdbx_description
1 polymer ?
#
loop_
_entity_poly.entity_id
_entity_poly.type
_entity_poly.pdbx_seq_one_letter_code
_entity_poly.pdbx_strand_id
1 'polypeptide(L)'
;IIYFQELVKRVPVADNVIEYAVKFVNQTRPSISNNNFVKEKVSWGAGPRASQYLIMAAKTKAIFDGRFTPNIDDVKYFLVPVLRHRIIPNFSAEAEGINSVDIIKKLSEEI
;
A
#
# COMPACT_ATOMS: atom_id res chain seq x y z
N ILE A 1 -2.18 -23.61 12.20
CA ILE A 1 -2.59 -22.37 11.49
C ILE A 1 -2.67 -21.16 12.44
N ILE A 2 -3.51 -21.18 13.49
CA ILE A 2 -3.68 -20.06 14.44
C ILE A 2 -2.34 -19.60 15.06
N TYR A 3 -1.50 -20.56 15.47
CA TYR A 3 -0.17 -20.29 16.02
C TYR A 3 0.66 -19.34 15.12
N PHE A 4 0.71 -19.61 13.81
CA PHE A 4 1.47 -18.78 12.86
C PHE A 4 0.82 -17.39 12.65
N GLN A 5 -0.51 -17.31 12.65
CA GLN A 5 -1.20 -16.02 12.55
C GLN A 5 -0.90 -15.11 13.76
N GLU A 6 -0.87 -15.67 14.96
CA GLU A 6 -0.49 -14.95 16.17
C GLU A 6 0.99 -14.58 16.19
N LEU A 7 1.87 -15.45 15.68
CA LEU A 7 3.29 -15.15 15.51
C LEU A 7 3.51 -13.92 14.62
N VAL A 8 2.88 -13.86 13.45
CA VAL A 8 2.99 -12.72 12.52
C VAL A 8 2.59 -11.41 13.20
N LYS A 9 1.50 -11.40 13.99
CA LYS A 9 1.03 -10.18 14.67
C LYS A 9 2.08 -9.62 15.64
N ARG A 10 2.85 -10.49 16.31
CA ARG A 10 3.86 -10.14 17.32
C ARG A 10 5.17 -9.63 16.73
N VAL A 11 5.41 -9.80 15.43
CA VAL A 11 6.61 -9.28 14.76
C VAL A 11 6.70 -7.76 14.97
N PRO A 12 7.82 -7.24 15.49
CA PRO A 12 8.02 -5.80 15.64
C PRO A 12 8.14 -5.13 14.27
N VAL A 13 7.81 -3.85 14.20
CA VAL A 13 7.96 -3.04 12.99
C VAL A 13 8.48 -1.68 13.43
N ALA A 14 9.47 -1.17 12.71
CA ALA A 14 9.99 0.17 12.95
C ALA A 14 8.97 1.23 12.52
N ASP A 15 8.91 2.35 13.26
CA ASP A 15 7.93 3.42 13.03
C ASP A 15 8.01 3.97 11.61
N ASN A 16 9.21 4.12 11.04
CA ASN A 16 9.40 4.58 9.67
C ASN A 16 8.74 3.68 8.62
N VAL A 17 8.63 2.36 8.85
CA VAL A 17 7.94 1.43 7.94
C VAL A 17 6.43 1.62 8.04
N ILE A 18 5.91 1.84 9.25
CA ILE A 18 4.50 2.16 9.48
C ILE A 18 4.15 3.50 8.82
N GLU A 19 4.95 4.52 9.07
CA GLU A 19 4.80 5.85 8.49
C GLU A 19 4.84 5.81 6.96
N TYR A 20 5.75 5.02 6.37
CA TYR A 20 5.78 4.82 4.92
C TYR A 20 4.45 4.23 4.41
N ALA A 21 3.95 3.16 5.02
CA ALA A 21 2.70 2.53 4.60
C ALA A 21 1.48 3.47 4.75
N VAL A 22 1.44 4.27 5.81
CA VAL A 22 0.38 5.27 6.04
C VAL A 22 0.50 6.42 5.03
N LYS A 23 1.70 6.94 4.82
CA LYS A 23 1.98 8.00 3.85
C LYS A 23 1.59 7.56 2.44
N PHE A 24 2.01 6.38 2.01
CA PHE A 24 1.67 5.84 0.70
C PHE A 24 0.15 5.72 0.52
N VAL A 25 -0.55 5.13 1.49
CA VAL A 25 -2.02 4.98 1.43
C VAL A 25 -2.71 6.34 1.37
N ASN A 26 -2.27 7.33 2.15
CA ASN A 26 -2.81 8.68 2.07
C ASN A 26 -2.55 9.35 0.72
N GLN A 27 -1.40 9.07 0.09
CA GLN A 27 -1.10 9.56 -1.25
C GLN A 27 -2.00 8.97 -2.34
N THR A 28 -2.67 7.85 -2.09
CA THR A 28 -3.69 7.32 -3.02
C THR A 28 -5.02 8.08 -2.96
N ARG A 29 -5.21 8.98 -1.97
CA ARG A 29 -6.49 9.65 -1.72
C ARG A 29 -6.50 11.06 -2.33
N PRO A 30 -7.38 11.36 -3.28
CA PRO A 30 -7.38 12.66 -3.99
C PRO A 30 -7.65 13.85 -3.05
N SER A 31 -8.38 13.65 -1.95
CA SER A 31 -8.69 14.72 -0.98
C SER A 31 -7.53 15.14 -0.08
N ILE A 32 -6.47 14.32 0.03
CA ILE A 32 -5.34 14.55 0.96
C ILE A 32 -4.00 14.56 0.21
N SER A 33 -3.90 13.79 -0.87
CA SER A 33 -2.69 13.71 -1.68
C SER A 33 -2.27 15.08 -2.20
N ASN A 34 -0.96 15.31 -2.25
CA ASN A 34 -0.36 16.46 -2.93
C ASN A 34 0.03 16.13 -4.38
N ASN A 35 -0.22 14.89 -4.84
CA ASN A 35 0.10 14.44 -6.17
C ASN A 35 -1.03 14.83 -7.15
N ASN A 36 -0.70 15.66 -8.15
CA ASN A 36 -1.67 16.10 -9.16
C ASN A 36 -2.25 14.94 -9.96
N PHE A 37 -1.43 13.93 -10.29
CA PHE A 37 -1.91 12.76 -11.02
C PHE A 37 -3.01 12.03 -10.24
N VAL A 38 -2.87 11.88 -8.93
CA VAL A 38 -3.91 11.26 -8.09
C VAL A 38 -5.16 12.12 -8.04
N LYS A 39 -5.02 13.44 -7.85
CA LYS A 39 -6.16 14.37 -7.82
C LYS A 39 -6.96 14.34 -9.12
N GLU A 40 -6.28 14.22 -10.26
CA GLU A 40 -6.89 14.26 -11.59
C GLU A 40 -7.41 12.92 -12.08
N LYS A 41 -6.84 11.80 -11.63
CA LYS A 41 -7.13 10.46 -12.19
C LYS A 41 -7.81 9.51 -11.23
N VAL A 42 -7.85 9.81 -9.92
CA VAL A 42 -8.44 8.93 -8.90
C VAL A 42 -9.75 9.51 -8.38
N SER A 43 -10.82 8.72 -8.44
CA SER A 43 -12.11 9.06 -7.83
C SER A 43 -12.13 8.72 -6.33
N TRP A 44 -11.59 7.55 -5.96
CA TRP A 44 -11.57 7.10 -4.57
C TRP A 44 -10.27 6.37 -4.23
N GLY A 45 -9.63 6.78 -3.13
CA GLY A 45 -8.36 6.20 -2.66
C GLY A 45 -8.52 5.17 -1.55
N ALA A 46 -7.42 4.52 -1.19
CA ALA A 46 -7.40 3.49 -0.16
C ALA A 46 -7.58 4.08 1.25
N GLY A 47 -8.39 3.40 2.09
CA GLY A 47 -8.61 3.76 3.49
C GLY A 47 -7.57 3.18 4.46
N PRO A 48 -7.65 3.49 5.77
CA PRO A 48 -6.64 3.12 6.77
C PRO A 48 -6.45 1.60 6.94
N ARG A 49 -7.46 0.78 6.59
CA ARG A 49 -7.32 -0.69 6.55
C ARG A 49 -6.24 -1.14 5.58
N ALA A 50 -6.00 -0.41 4.49
CA ALA A 50 -4.95 -0.74 3.54
C ALA A 50 -3.56 -0.69 4.21
N SER A 51 -3.29 0.32 5.04
CA SER A 51 -2.02 0.44 5.76
C SER A 51 -1.82 -0.73 6.72
N GLN A 52 -2.88 -1.16 7.42
CA GLN A 52 -2.83 -2.32 8.31
C GLN A 52 -2.50 -3.62 7.54
N TYR A 53 -3.12 -3.83 6.38
CA TYR A 53 -2.87 -5.01 5.56
C TYR A 53 -1.48 -4.99 4.91
N LEU A 54 -0.98 -3.82 4.50
CA LEU A 54 0.39 -3.67 4.02
C LEU A 54 1.40 -4.08 5.10
N ILE A 55 1.21 -3.63 6.34
CA ILE A 55 2.10 -3.98 7.46
C ILE A 55 2.00 -5.47 7.80
N MET A 56 0.81 -6.05 7.81
CA MET A 56 0.63 -7.49 8.05
C MET A 56 1.33 -8.33 6.97
N ALA A 57 1.21 -7.92 5.70
CA ALA A 57 1.85 -8.60 4.58
C ALA A 57 3.38 -8.45 4.63
N ALA A 58 3.87 -7.26 4.94
CA ALA A 58 5.30 -7.00 5.11
C ALA A 58 5.92 -7.85 6.24
N LYS A 59 5.26 -7.91 7.41
CA LYS A 59 5.66 -8.79 8.52
C LYS A 59 5.74 -10.25 8.09
N THR A 60 4.73 -10.70 7.35
CA THR A 60 4.67 -12.08 6.85
C THR A 60 5.87 -12.37 5.96
N LYS A 61 6.17 -11.49 4.99
CA LYS A 61 7.31 -11.64 4.08
C LYS A 61 8.66 -11.64 4.79
N ALA A 62 8.85 -10.75 5.76
CA ALA A 62 10.06 -10.75 6.58
C ALA A 62 10.30 -12.10 7.25
N ILE A 63 9.26 -12.69 7.86
CA ILE A 63 9.37 -14.02 8.50
C ILE A 63 9.72 -15.09 7.46
N PHE A 64 9.07 -15.10 6.29
CA PHE A 64 9.37 -16.06 5.23
C PHE A 64 10.81 -15.95 4.71
N ASP A 65 11.38 -14.75 4.76
CA ASP A 65 12.78 -14.49 4.40
C ASP A 65 13.77 -14.72 5.55
N GLY A 66 13.32 -15.22 6.71
CA GLY A 66 14.15 -15.44 7.90
C GLY A 66 14.56 -14.17 8.63
N ARG A 67 13.92 -13.03 8.33
CA ARG A 67 14.18 -11.74 8.97
C ARG A 67 13.20 -11.49 10.12
N PHE A 68 13.70 -10.89 11.19
CA PHE A 68 12.91 -10.65 12.41
C PHE A 68 12.05 -9.38 12.37
N THR A 69 12.28 -8.49 11.40
CA THR A 69 11.55 -7.22 11.24
C THR A 69 11.43 -6.89 9.75
N PRO A 70 10.29 -6.35 9.29
CA PRO A 70 10.13 -5.92 7.91
C PRO A 70 10.84 -4.58 7.65
N ASN A 71 11.14 -4.33 6.38
CA ASN A 71 11.63 -3.06 5.87
C ASN A 71 10.62 -2.42 4.90
N ILE A 72 10.97 -1.27 4.33
CA ILE A 72 10.10 -0.56 3.37
C ILE A 72 9.91 -1.37 2.08
N ASP A 73 10.92 -2.12 1.64
CA ASP A 73 10.83 -2.94 0.42
C ASP A 73 9.78 -4.04 0.55
N ASP A 74 9.61 -4.59 1.75
CA ASP A 74 8.53 -5.54 2.05
C ASP A 74 7.15 -4.90 1.86
N VAL A 75 6.98 -3.64 2.25
CA VAL A 75 5.74 -2.90 2.01
C VAL A 75 5.55 -2.66 0.51
N LYS A 76 6.61 -2.22 -0.18
CA LYS A 76 6.60 -1.97 -1.63
C LYS A 76 6.19 -3.23 -2.41
N TYR A 77 6.68 -4.39 -2.00
CA TYR A 77 6.35 -5.68 -2.61
C TYR A 77 4.85 -5.98 -2.63
N PHE A 78 4.09 -5.56 -1.60
CA PHE A 78 2.66 -5.82 -1.49
C PHE A 78 1.75 -4.66 -1.91
N LEU A 79 2.28 -3.56 -2.46
CA LEU A 79 1.46 -2.41 -2.87
C LEU A 79 0.35 -2.83 -3.84
N VAL A 80 0.71 -3.50 -4.93
CA VAL A 80 -0.28 -3.94 -5.95
C VAL A 80 -1.32 -4.91 -5.37
N PRO A 81 -0.96 -6.05 -4.75
CA PRO A 81 -1.96 -7.01 -4.26
C PRO A 81 -2.86 -6.44 -3.16
N VAL A 82 -2.38 -5.52 -2.33
CA VAL A 82 -3.20 -4.92 -1.26
C VAL A 82 -4.08 -3.79 -1.78
N LEU A 83 -3.61 -3.00 -2.75
CA LEU A 83 -4.26 -1.74 -3.15
C LEU A 83 -5.09 -1.81 -4.44
N ARG A 84 -4.86 -2.80 -5.32
CA ARG A 84 -5.50 -2.85 -6.66
C ARG A 84 -7.04 -2.78 -6.66
N HIS A 85 -7.69 -3.24 -5.59
CA HIS A 85 -9.15 -3.20 -5.43
C HIS A 85 -9.61 -2.14 -4.41
N ARG A 86 -8.71 -1.23 -4.03
CA ARG A 86 -8.96 -0.17 -3.04
C ARG A 86 -8.77 1.23 -3.62
N ILE A 87 -8.40 1.32 -4.88
CA ILE A 87 -8.23 2.56 -5.65
C ILE A 87 -9.16 2.46 -6.84
N ILE A 88 -10.00 3.47 -6.99
CA ILE A 88 -10.99 3.57 -8.06
C ILE A 88 -10.56 4.73 -8.96
N PRO A 89 -10.10 4.47 -10.20
CA PRO A 89 -9.87 5.50 -11.20
C PRO A 89 -11.17 6.28 -11.49
N ASN A 90 -11.05 7.51 -11.99
CA ASN A 90 -12.22 8.24 -12.47
C ASN A 90 -12.50 7.95 -13.95
N PHE A 91 -13.64 8.44 -14.46
CA PHE A 91 -14.06 8.20 -15.84
C PHE A 91 -13.04 8.68 -16.90
N SER A 92 -12.35 9.80 -16.65
CA SER A 92 -11.29 10.29 -17.55
C SER A 92 -10.10 9.33 -17.60
N ALA A 93 -9.68 8.81 -16.45
CA ALA A 93 -8.59 7.83 -16.37
C ALA A 93 -8.97 6.51 -17.05
N GLU A 94 -10.21 6.04 -16.86
CA GLU A 94 -10.72 4.84 -17.54
C GLU A 94 -10.78 5.02 -19.06
N ALA A 95 -11.20 6.20 -19.55
CA ALA A 95 -11.21 6.53 -20.97
C ALA A 95 -9.80 6.55 -21.60
N GLU A 96 -8.77 6.86 -20.81
CA GLU A 96 -7.36 6.79 -21.20
C GLU A 96 -6.75 5.38 -21.05
N GLY A 97 -7.52 4.40 -20.58
CA GLY A 97 -7.06 3.03 -20.34
C GLY A 97 -6.22 2.86 -19.07
N ILE A 98 -6.19 3.86 -18.18
CA ILE A 98 -5.44 3.83 -16.92
C ILE A 98 -6.23 3.02 -15.89
N ASN A 99 -5.63 1.96 -15.37
CA ASN A 99 -6.24 1.16 -14.31
C ASN A 99 -5.58 1.42 -12.94
N SER A 100 -6.13 0.81 -11.89
CA SER A 100 -5.64 0.97 -10.52
C SER A 100 -4.19 0.49 -10.33
N VAL A 101 -3.74 -0.54 -11.07
CA VAL A 101 -2.37 -1.05 -10.99
C VAL A 101 -1.39 -0.04 -11.57
N ASP A 102 -1.74 0.62 -12.67
CA ASP A 102 -0.91 1.67 -13.27
C ASP A 102 -0.73 2.85 -12.32
N ILE A 103 -1.81 3.26 -11.64
CA ILE A 103 -1.76 4.31 -10.63
C ILE A 103 -0.85 3.91 -9.47
N ILE A 104 -0.94 2.68 -8.97
CA ILE A 104 -0.10 2.17 -7.87
C ILE A 104 1.37 2.17 -8.27
N LYS A 105 1.69 1.70 -9.47
CA LYS A 105 3.07 1.65 -9.98
C LYS A 105 3.66 3.05 -10.11
N LYS A 106 2.91 3.98 -10.72
CA LYS A 106 3.35 5.37 -10.86
C LYS A 106 3.60 6.03 -9.50
N LEU A 107 2.70 5.85 -8.54
CA LEU A 107 2.90 6.36 -7.17
C LEU A 107 4.12 5.72 -6.47
N SER A 108 4.42 4.45 -6.75
CA SER A 108 5.56 3.74 -6.17
C SER A 108 6.91 4.20 -6.71
N GLU A 109 6.95 4.82 -7.89
CA GLU A 109 8.18 5.38 -8.46
C GLU A 109 8.47 6.79 -7.92
N GLU A 110 7.43 7.51 -7.48
CA GLU A 110 7.54 8.88 -6.97
C GLU A 110 7.77 8.97 -5.44
N ILE A 111 7.49 7.89 -4.68
CA ILE A 111 7.54 7.84 -3.19
C ILE A 111 8.56 6.82 -2.67
#